data_AF-A0A7V1Q3K1-F1
#
_entry.id   AF-A0A7V1Q3K1-F1
#
_cell.length_a   1.000
_cell.length_b   1.000
_cell.length_c   1.000
_cell.angle_alpha   90.00
_cell.angle_beta   90.00
_cell.angle_gamma   90.00
#
_symmetry.space_group_name_H-M   'P 1'
#
loop_
_entity.id
_entity.type
_entity.pdbx_description
1 polymer ?
#
loop_
_entity_poly.entity_id
_entity_poly.type
_entity_poly.pdbx_seq_one_letter_code
_entity_poly.pdbx_strand_id
1 'polypeptide(L)'
;MNMKKEVSPSVAIAVIAIAVLIAGFFLYRAFVGNRPSAAPSQMGLKVNELVNRTGGDARLLTPEERKLVVEAIQKRVIPPGIFRNLDMTQANPIN
;
A
#
# COMPACT_ATOMS: atom_id res chain seq x y z
N MET A 1 -38.27 -43.59 8.03
CA MET A 1 -37.37 -44.39 7.16
C MET A 1 -36.10 -43.58 6.97
N ASN A 2 -35.06 -43.84 7.77
CA ASN A 2 -33.81 -43.08 7.71
C ASN A 2 -33.06 -43.46 6.42
N MET A 3 -33.10 -42.58 5.43
CA MET A 3 -32.27 -42.68 4.24
C MET A 3 -30.82 -42.41 4.66
N LYS A 4 -30.07 -43.45 5.03
CA LYS A 4 -28.61 -43.36 5.12
C LYS A 4 -28.12 -43.18 3.69
N LYS A 5 -27.85 -41.93 3.28
CA LYS A 5 -27.17 -41.67 2.01
C LYS A 5 -25.78 -42.29 2.12
N GLU A 6 -25.57 -43.41 1.44
CA GLU A 6 -24.25 -44.02 1.33
C GLU A 6 -23.39 -43.08 0.49
N VAL A 7 -22.60 -42.26 1.18
CA VAL A 7 -21.66 -41.37 0.52
C VAL A 7 -20.55 -42.26 -0.03
N SER A 8 -20.48 -42.36 -1.36
CA SER A 8 -19.42 -43.10 -2.03
C SER A 8 -18.05 -42.62 -1.52
N PRO A 9 -17.09 -43.52 -1.22
CA PRO A 9 -15.76 -43.15 -0.74
C PRO A 9 -15.08 -42.08 -1.61
N SER A 10 -15.32 -42.10 -2.91
CA SER A 10 -14.81 -41.10 -3.86
C SER A 10 -15.35 -39.69 -3.58
N VAL A 11 -16.61 -39.58 -3.17
CA VAL A 11 -17.23 -38.28 -2.82
C VAL A 11 -16.64 -37.74 -1.52
N ALA A 12 -16.41 -38.61 -0.53
CA ALA A 12 -15.77 -38.20 0.73
C ALA A 12 -14.34 -37.69 0.50
N ILE A 13 -13.55 -38.40 -0.32
CA ILE A 13 -12.18 -37.99 -0.68
C ILE A 13 -12.18 -36.65 -1.41
N ALA A 14 -13.10 -36.45 -2.36
CA ALA A 14 -13.21 -35.18 -3.09
C ALA A 14 -13.49 -34.00 -2.16
N VAL A 15 -14.40 -34.17 -1.19
CA VAL A 15 -14.73 -33.13 -0.21
C VAL A 15 -13.52 -32.79 0.68
N ILE A 16 -12.79 -33.81 1.14
CA ILE A 16 -11.57 -33.60 1.95
C ILE A 16 -10.51 -32.86 1.15
N ALA A 17 -10.29 -33.25 -0.12
CA ALA A 17 -9.31 -32.57 -0.98
C ALA A 17 -9.67 -31.08 -1.17
N ILE A 18 -10.94 -30.77 -1.44
CA ILE A 18 -11.41 -29.38 -1.57
C ILE A 18 -11.20 -28.62 -0.26
N ALA A 19 -11.53 -29.21 0.88
CA ALA A 19 -11.35 -28.58 2.18
C ALA A 19 -9.87 -28.25 2.47
N VAL A 20 -8.95 -29.16 2.14
CA VAL A 20 -7.51 -28.94 2.29
C VAL A 20 -7.01 -27.84 1.37
N LEU A 21 -7.47 -27.78 0.12
CA LEU A 21 -7.09 -26.72 -0.82
C LEU A 21 -7.57 -25.35 -0.35
N ILE A 22 -8.80 -25.25 0.15
CA ILE A 22 -9.35 -24.01 0.71
C ILE A 22 -8.56 -23.59 1.95
N ALA A 23 -8.34 -24.51 2.90
CA ALA A 23 -7.56 -24.22 4.10
C ALA A 23 -6.13 -23.79 3.76
N GLY A 24 -5.48 -24.47 2.82
CA GLY A 24 -4.15 -24.11 2.32
C GLY A 24 -4.12 -22.72 1.67
N PHE A 25 -5.14 -22.36 0.88
CA PHE A 25 -5.25 -21.03 0.28
C PHE A 25 -5.40 -19.92 1.33
N PHE A 26 -6.23 -20.13 2.36
CA PHE A 26 -6.39 -19.16 3.44
C PHE A 26 -5.12 -19.01 4.27
N LEU A 27 -4.45 -20.12 4.60
CA LEU A 27 -3.15 -20.09 5.28
C LEU A 27 -2.10 -19.37 4.43
N TYR A 28 -1.99 -19.70 3.15
CA TYR A 28 -1.11 -19.01 2.21
C TYR A 28 -1.37 -17.50 2.19
N ARG A 29 -2.64 -17.08 2.09
CA ARG A 29 -3.02 -15.67 2.12
C ARG A 29 -2.67 -14.99 3.46
N ALA A 30 -2.81 -15.70 4.58
CA ALA A 30 -2.46 -15.19 5.90
C ALA A 30 -0.93 -15.03 6.06
N PHE A 31 -0.14 -16.02 5.62
CA PHE A 31 1.32 -16.02 5.78
C PHE A 31 2.06 -15.14 4.79
N VAL A 32 1.64 -15.13 3.52
CA VAL A 32 2.28 -14.28 2.50
C VAL A 32 1.96 -12.80 2.73
N GLY A 33 1.00 -12.54 3.62
CA GLY A 33 0.51 -11.22 3.88
C GLY A 33 -0.29 -10.79 2.67
N ASN A 34 -1.54 -10.46 2.89
CA ASN A 34 -2.24 -9.54 2.01
C ASN A 34 -1.52 -8.20 2.17
N ARG A 35 -0.29 -8.06 1.61
CA ARG A 35 0.52 -6.83 1.63
C ARG A 35 -0.48 -5.79 1.18
N PRO A 36 -0.92 -4.87 2.07
CA PRO A 36 -1.82 -3.84 1.63
C PRO A 36 -1.07 -3.20 0.47
N SER A 37 -1.63 -3.34 -0.74
CA SER A 37 -1.21 -2.52 -1.86
C SER A 37 -1.46 -1.13 -1.33
N ALA A 38 -0.40 -0.50 -0.82
CA ALA A 38 -0.48 0.80 -0.19
C ALA A 38 -0.95 1.70 -1.32
N ALA A 39 -2.27 1.90 -1.39
CA ALA A 39 -2.86 2.79 -2.36
C ALA A 39 -2.09 4.09 -2.18
N PRO A 40 -1.51 4.64 -3.27
CA PRO A 40 -0.72 5.85 -3.16
C PRO A 40 -1.54 6.87 -2.40
N SER A 41 -1.01 7.36 -1.28
CA SER A 41 -1.74 8.34 -0.49
C SER A 41 -2.04 9.55 -1.40
N GLN A 42 -3.17 10.23 -1.19
CA GLN A 42 -3.52 11.41 -1.98
C GLN A 42 -2.37 12.46 -1.95
N MET A 43 -1.68 12.54 -0.81
CA MET A 43 -0.48 13.36 -0.65
C MET A 43 0.68 12.89 -1.53
N GLY A 44 0.97 11.59 -1.59
CA GLY A 44 2.00 11.03 -2.48
C GLY A 44 1.69 11.23 -3.96
N LEU A 45 0.42 11.11 -4.36
CA LEU A 45 -0.02 11.39 -5.73
C LEU A 45 0.19 12.86 -6.11
N LYS A 46 -0.20 13.79 -5.23
CA LYS A 46 -0.03 15.22 -5.46
C LYS A 46 1.44 15.62 -5.54
N VAL A 47 2.29 15.06 -4.69
CA VAL A 47 3.74 15.29 -4.78
C VAL A 47 4.28 14.73 -6.10
N ASN A 48 3.87 13.54 -6.52
CA ASN A 48 4.31 12.98 -7.80
C ASN A 48 3.93 13.86 -9.00
N GLU A 49 2.74 14.47 -8.97
CA GLU A 49 2.32 15.46 -9.97
C GLU A 49 3.24 16.70 -9.95
N LEU A 50 3.55 17.22 -8.76
CA LEU A 50 4.47 18.35 -8.61
C LEU A 50 5.87 18.03 -9.15
N VAL A 51 6.39 16.83 -8.88
CA VAL A 51 7.68 16.37 -9.42
C VAL A 51 7.65 16.33 -10.94
N ASN A 52 6.60 15.76 -11.53
CA ASN A 52 6.44 15.69 -12.98
C ASN A 52 6.32 17.09 -13.61
N ARG A 53 5.67 18.04 -12.95
CA ARG A 53 5.50 19.40 -13.42
C ARG A 53 6.80 20.22 -13.33
N THR A 54 7.56 20.07 -12.25
CA THR A 54 8.77 20.88 -12.02
C THR A 54 10.07 20.18 -12.38
N GLY A 55 10.02 18.93 -12.85
CA GLY A 55 11.21 18.11 -13.07
C GLY A 55 12.00 17.81 -11.78
N GLY A 56 11.34 17.92 -10.62
CA GLY A 56 11.99 17.79 -9.32
C GLY A 56 12.83 18.99 -8.90
N ASP A 57 12.66 20.19 -9.50
CA ASP A 57 13.26 21.42 -8.94
C ASP A 57 12.31 22.07 -7.93
N ALA A 58 12.75 22.18 -6.68
CA ALA A 58 11.97 22.83 -5.63
C ALA A 58 11.80 24.33 -5.87
N ARG A 59 12.66 24.98 -6.66
CA ARG A 59 12.58 26.44 -6.91
C ARG A 59 11.30 26.83 -7.66
N LEU A 60 10.83 25.94 -8.52
CA LEU A 60 9.64 26.10 -9.35
C LEU A 60 8.33 25.79 -8.60
N LEU A 61 8.41 25.35 -7.35
CA LEU A 61 7.26 25.15 -6.47
C LEU A 61 6.83 26.48 -5.84
N THR A 62 5.54 26.62 -5.56
CA THR A 62 5.06 27.71 -4.69
C THR A 62 5.47 27.48 -3.23
N PRO A 63 5.43 28.50 -2.36
CA PRO A 63 5.68 28.33 -0.93
C PRO A 63 4.78 27.27 -0.25
N GLU A 64 3.51 27.20 -0.66
CA GLU A 64 2.52 26.26 -0.16
C GLU A 64 2.81 24.82 -0.61
N GLU A 65 3.20 24.65 -1.87
CA GLU A 65 3.61 23.36 -2.43
C GLU A 65 4.89 22.85 -1.77
N ARG A 66 5.86 23.74 -1.49
CA ARG A 66 7.06 23.38 -0.72
C ARG A 66 6.71 22.86 0.67
N LYS A 67 5.81 23.53 1.40
CA LYS A 67 5.34 23.06 2.71
C LYS A 67 4.72 21.66 2.63
N LEU A 68 3.88 21.42 1.63
CA LEU A 68 3.25 20.11 1.41
C LEU A 68 4.28 19.01 1.15
N VAL A 69 5.30 19.29 0.33
CA VAL A 69 6.39 18.35 0.06
C VAL A 69 7.18 18.04 1.34
N VAL A 70 7.51 19.05 2.15
CA VAL A 70 8.26 18.82 3.38
C VAL A 70 7.41 18.05 4.41
N GLU A 71 6.12 18.37 4.53
CA GLU A 71 5.19 17.62 5.39
C GLU A 71 5.09 16.15 4.94
N ALA A 72 5.04 15.89 3.63
CA ALA A 72 5.01 14.55 3.07
C ALA A 72 6.31 13.76 3.39
N ILE A 73 7.47 14.43 3.40
CA ILE A 73 8.75 13.84 3.81
C ILE A 73 8.74 13.53 5.31
N GLN A 74 8.30 14.48 6.14
CA GLN A 74 8.23 14.31 7.61
C GLN A 74 7.31 13.15 8.00
N LYS A 75 6.15 13.02 7.34
CA LYS A 75 5.19 11.92 7.53
C LYS A 75 5.65 10.60 6.91
N ARG A 76 6.85 10.55 6.31
CA ARG A 76 7.41 9.38 5.61
C ARG A 76 6.51 8.85 4.49
N VAL A 77 5.72 9.74 3.89
CA VAL A 77 4.87 9.41 2.73
C VAL A 77 5.73 9.31 1.46
N ILE A 78 6.72 10.18 1.34
CA ILE A 78 7.69 10.21 0.24
C ILE A 78 9.12 10.23 0.79
N PRO A 79 10.09 9.67 0.06
CA PRO A 79 11.49 9.73 0.47
C PRO A 79 12.06 11.16 0.35
N PRO A 80 13.04 11.52 1.20
CA PRO A 80 13.78 12.76 1.02
C PRO A 80 14.62 12.72 -0.27
N GLY A 81 14.91 13.88 -0.85
CA GLY A 81 15.78 14.00 -2.04
C GLY A 81 15.06 13.89 -3.40
N ILE A 82 13.73 13.72 -3.41
CA ILE A 82 12.91 13.76 -4.63
C ILE A 82 12.96 15.14 -5.31
N PHE A 83 13.03 16.22 -4.51
CA PHE A 83 13.20 17.57 -5.01
C PHE A 83 14.61 18.09 -4.72
N ARG A 84 15.27 18.62 -5.76
CA ARG A 84 16.53 19.35 -5.68
C ARG A 84 16.26 20.76 -5.16
N ASN A 85 17.23 21.35 -4.44
CA ASN A 85 17.10 22.68 -3.84
C ASN A 85 15.92 22.83 -2.85
N LEU A 86 15.40 21.71 -2.33
CA LEU A 86 14.36 21.74 -1.32
C LEU A 86 15.01 22.11 0.02
N ASP A 87 14.75 23.32 0.49
CA ASP A 87 15.23 23.75 1.80
C ASP A 87 14.35 23.16 2.90
N MET A 88 14.88 22.14 3.59
CA MET A 88 14.17 21.46 4.69
C MET A 88 14.08 22.33 5.95
N THR A 89 14.83 23.44 6.04
CA THR A 89 14.81 24.33 7.21
C THR A 89 13.56 25.20 7.28
N GLN A 90 12.87 25.42 6.15
CA GLN A 90 11.63 26.21 6.09
C GLN A 90 10.41 25.54 6.75
N ALA A 91 10.49 24.26 7.11
CA ALA A 91 9.39 23.52 7.73
C ALA A 91 9.48 23.37 9.24
N ASN A 92 10.43 24.06 9.88
CA ASN A 92 10.52 24.08 11.34
C ASN A 92 10.10 25.46 11.88
N PRO A 93 8.79 25.72 12.08
CA PRO A 93 8.42 26.66 13.12
C PRO A 93 8.75 25.95 14.44
N ILE A 94 9.92 26.27 15.01
CA ILE A 94 10.16 26.01 16.42
C ILE A 94 9.08 26.82 17.17
N ASN A 95 8.06 26.13 17.68
CA ASN A 95 7.29 26.56 18.84
C ASN A 95 6.65 25.33 19.51
#